data_AF-A0A125RAW0-F1
#
_entry.id   AF-A0A125RAW0-F1
#
_cell.length_a   1.000
_cell.length_b   1.000
_cell.length_c   1.000
_cell.angle_alpha   90.00
_cell.angle_beta   90.00
_cell.angle_gamma   90.00
#
_symmetry.space_group_name_H-M   'P 1'
#
loop_
_entity.id
_entity.type
_entity.pdbx_description
1 polymer ?
#
loop_
_entity_poly.entity_id
_entity_poly.type
_entity_poly.pdbx_seq_one_letter_code
_entity_poly.pdbx_strand_id
1 'polypeptide(L)'
;MIKIATAECFTQGKIGRELHALAQNYEGNFGREYIENPKEYGDFDYNELSVTCSLFIPTIEAVVKILNVENPPKPDKLIKGIKVYDEKGDKLMSKIMAQAVKDLSDCDIAIGTTAGIGHGGISIITDEHEITTTTRVYANLCENNSETLFERSEDGIKKTLELILLILNNKIDKIESLENIEIIKK
;
A
#
# COMPACT_ATOMS: atom_id res chain seq x y z
N MET A 1 6.04 20.30 1.31
CA MET A 1 6.16 18.89 1.73
C MET A 1 4.83 18.17 1.60
N ILE A 2 4.83 17.06 0.86
CA ILE A 2 3.70 16.13 0.72
C ILE A 2 3.86 15.02 1.77
N LYS A 3 2.90 14.92 2.68
CA LYS A 3 2.84 13.91 3.73
C LYS A 3 2.27 12.61 3.17
N ILE A 4 2.96 11.51 3.44
CA ILE A 4 2.50 10.16 3.09
C ILE A 4 2.41 9.30 4.34
N ALA A 5 1.35 8.48 4.46
CA ALA A 5 1.24 7.47 5.50
C ALA A 5 0.82 6.11 4.94
N THR A 6 1.29 5.02 5.56
CA THR A 6 0.95 3.66 5.12
C THR A 6 0.43 2.81 6.27
N ALA A 7 -0.58 1.98 5.95
CA ALA A 7 -1.04 0.87 6.76
C ALA A 7 -0.91 -0.41 5.93
N GLU A 8 0.07 -1.23 6.26
CA GLU A 8 0.54 -2.33 5.44
C GLU A 8 0.34 -3.68 6.12
N CYS A 9 0.07 -4.73 5.33
CA CYS A 9 0.13 -6.12 5.81
C CYS A 9 1.14 -6.91 5.00
N PHE A 10 0.76 -7.40 3.83
CA PHE A 10 1.58 -8.35 3.08
C PHE A 10 2.88 -7.73 2.54
N THR A 11 2.94 -6.39 2.44
CA THR A 11 4.12 -5.59 2.05
C THR A 11 5.02 -5.21 3.22
N GLN A 12 4.62 -5.53 4.46
CA GLN A 12 5.47 -5.52 5.67
C GLN A 12 6.11 -4.16 6.03
N GLY A 13 5.46 -3.04 5.70
CA GLY A 13 5.99 -1.69 6.00
C GLY A 13 7.10 -1.23 5.03
N LYS A 14 7.41 -2.05 4.01
CA LYS A 14 8.47 -1.76 3.04
C LYS A 14 8.10 -0.59 2.13
N ILE A 15 6.82 -0.36 1.83
CA ILE A 15 6.42 0.78 0.98
C ILE A 15 6.78 2.09 1.68
N GLY A 16 6.36 2.27 2.93
CA GLY A 16 6.71 3.46 3.70
C GLY A 16 8.23 3.63 3.90
N ARG A 17 8.96 2.52 4.09
CA ARG A 17 10.43 2.53 4.17
C ARG A 17 11.06 3.07 2.88
N GLU A 18 10.64 2.57 1.73
CA GLU A 18 11.17 2.97 0.41
C GLU A 18 10.89 4.44 0.11
N LEU A 19 9.68 4.91 0.39
CA LEU A 19 9.31 6.32 0.22
C LEU A 19 10.11 7.23 1.16
N HIS A 20 10.39 6.79 2.38
CA HIS A 20 11.24 7.53 3.31
C HIS A 20 12.69 7.60 2.81
N ALA A 21 13.26 6.47 2.37
CA ALA A 21 14.61 6.44 1.80
C ALA A 21 14.74 7.32 0.55
N LEU A 22 13.68 7.35 -0.29
CA LEU A 22 13.60 8.26 -1.44
C LEU A 22 13.58 9.73 -1.02
N ALA A 23 12.77 10.09 -0.04
CA ALA A 23 12.66 11.46 0.46
C ALA A 23 13.97 11.99 1.07
N GLN A 24 14.77 11.11 1.67
CA GLN A 24 16.01 11.46 2.33
C GLN A 24 17.25 11.26 1.44
N ASN A 25 17.06 10.82 0.20
CA ASN A 25 18.12 10.45 -0.73
C ASN A 25 19.14 9.47 -0.11
N TYR A 26 18.66 8.46 0.62
CA TYR A 26 19.51 7.45 1.23
C TYR A 26 20.12 6.50 0.19
N GLU A 27 21.37 6.10 0.44
CA GLU A 27 22.17 5.21 -0.40
C GLU A 27 22.67 3.98 0.37
N GLY A 28 23.17 2.98 -0.36
CA GLY A 28 23.70 1.74 0.21
C GLY A 28 22.63 0.90 0.92
N ASN A 29 23.01 0.20 1.99
CA ASN A 29 22.13 -0.73 2.72
C ASN A 29 20.94 -0.05 3.43
N PHE A 30 20.94 1.28 3.52
CA PHE A 30 19.85 2.07 4.08
C PHE A 30 19.05 2.82 3.01
N GLY A 31 19.42 2.65 1.74
CA GLY A 31 18.79 3.26 0.59
C GLY A 31 17.59 2.48 0.07
N ARG A 32 17.17 2.87 -1.13
CA ARG A 32 16.03 2.28 -1.85
C ARG A 32 16.42 0.94 -2.46
N GLU A 33 15.53 -0.03 -2.37
CA GLU A 33 15.66 -1.35 -2.96
C GLU A 33 14.80 -1.51 -4.22
N TYR A 34 13.66 -0.83 -4.30
CA TYR A 34 12.66 -1.05 -5.36
C TYR A 34 12.57 0.10 -6.37
N ILE A 35 13.12 1.27 -6.05
CA ILE A 35 13.08 2.47 -6.89
C ILE A 35 14.49 2.78 -7.37
N GLU A 36 14.82 2.31 -8.57
CA GLU A 36 16.14 2.54 -9.17
C GLU A 36 16.25 3.97 -9.71
N ASN A 37 15.40 4.34 -10.68
CA ASN A 37 15.48 5.61 -11.39
C ASN A 37 14.16 6.42 -11.31
N PRO A 38 13.95 7.22 -10.26
CA PRO A 38 12.70 7.94 -10.05
C PRO A 38 12.48 9.06 -11.07
N LYS A 39 13.52 9.47 -11.80
CA LYS A 39 13.45 10.48 -12.87
C LYS A 39 12.73 9.97 -14.13
N GLU A 40 12.61 8.66 -14.32
CA GLU A 40 11.81 8.10 -15.43
C GLU A 40 10.32 8.42 -15.31
N TYR A 41 9.87 8.69 -14.07
CA TYR A 41 8.51 9.06 -13.77
C TYR A 41 8.24 10.56 -13.97
N GLY A 42 9.28 11.40 -13.98
CA GLY A 42 9.19 12.83 -14.24
C GLY A 42 10.13 13.65 -13.33
N ASP A 43 9.87 14.95 -13.24
CA ASP A 43 10.74 15.94 -12.60
C ASP A 43 10.28 16.35 -11.18
N PHE A 44 9.38 15.59 -10.55
CA PHE A 44 8.97 15.85 -9.16
C PHE A 44 10.18 15.83 -8.22
N ASP A 45 10.29 16.83 -7.34
CA ASP A 45 11.33 16.86 -6.30
C ASP A 45 10.93 15.97 -5.12
N TYR A 46 11.47 14.76 -5.09
CA TYR A 46 11.13 13.78 -4.05
C TYR A 46 11.60 14.16 -2.64
N ASN A 47 12.48 15.17 -2.49
CA ASN A 47 12.83 15.70 -1.17
C ASN A 47 11.65 16.42 -0.49
N GLU A 48 10.60 16.77 -1.25
CA GLU A 48 9.35 17.29 -0.72
C GLU A 48 8.50 16.21 -0.03
N LEU A 49 8.85 14.92 -0.13
CA LEU A 49 8.10 13.87 0.55
C LEU A 49 8.40 13.83 2.05
N SER A 50 7.38 13.55 2.85
CA SER A 50 7.53 13.30 4.28
C SER A 50 6.67 12.10 4.68
N VAL A 51 7.30 11.00 5.09
CA VAL A 51 6.57 9.83 5.60
C VAL A 51 6.18 10.08 7.05
N THR A 52 4.88 10.21 7.31
CA THR A 52 4.34 10.50 8.65
C THR A 52 4.34 9.23 9.52
N CYS A 53 3.89 8.11 8.96
CA CYS A 53 4.01 6.80 9.57
C CYS A 53 4.00 5.68 8.52
N SER A 54 4.61 4.56 8.87
CA SER A 54 4.52 3.30 8.12
C SER A 54 4.18 2.20 9.12
N LEU A 55 2.94 1.70 9.06
CA LEU A 55 2.39 0.81 10.08
C LEU A 55 2.24 -0.60 9.52
N PHE A 56 2.88 -1.58 10.14
CA PHE A 56 2.60 -3.00 9.86
C PHE A 56 1.42 -3.47 10.73
N ILE A 57 0.24 -3.65 10.12
CA ILE A 57 -1.05 -3.91 10.79
C ILE A 57 -1.64 -5.27 10.35
N PRO A 58 -0.99 -6.41 10.64
CA PRO A 58 -1.46 -7.71 10.14
C PRO A 58 -2.72 -8.22 10.85
N THR A 59 -2.92 -7.87 12.13
CA THR A 59 -4.01 -8.43 12.95
C THR A 59 -5.28 -7.58 12.88
N ILE A 60 -6.44 -8.24 13.04
CA ILE A 60 -7.72 -7.54 13.14
C ILE A 60 -7.78 -6.65 14.39
N GLU A 61 -7.13 -7.05 15.48
CA GLU A 61 -7.04 -6.27 16.71
C GLU A 61 -6.31 -4.94 16.48
N ALA A 62 -5.20 -4.94 15.71
CA ALA A 62 -4.48 -3.72 15.39
C ALA A 62 -5.28 -2.81 14.45
N VAL A 63 -6.10 -3.36 13.56
CA VAL A 63 -7.06 -2.57 12.77
C VAL A 63 -8.04 -1.84 13.69
N VAL A 64 -8.58 -2.51 14.71
CA VAL A 64 -9.52 -1.89 15.65
C VAL A 64 -8.83 -0.88 16.56
N LYS A 65 -7.70 -1.25 17.17
CA LYS A 65 -7.09 -0.47 18.27
C LYS A 65 -6.11 0.61 17.79
N ILE A 66 -5.37 0.35 16.72
CA ILE A 66 -4.32 1.27 16.21
C ILE A 66 -4.89 2.16 15.12
N LEU A 67 -5.60 1.57 14.15
CA LEU A 67 -6.26 2.34 13.08
C LEU A 67 -7.63 2.90 13.50
N ASN A 68 -8.08 2.61 14.72
CA ASN A 68 -9.36 3.09 15.27
C ASN A 68 -10.58 2.76 14.38
N VAL A 69 -10.57 1.61 13.71
CA VAL A 69 -11.70 1.14 12.90
C VAL A 69 -12.66 0.37 13.80
N GLU A 70 -13.79 0.98 14.16
CA GLU A 70 -14.72 0.38 15.14
C GLU A 70 -15.31 -0.96 14.69
N ASN A 71 -15.71 -1.07 13.41
CA ASN A 71 -16.40 -2.25 12.86
C ASN A 71 -15.74 -2.69 11.54
N PRO A 72 -14.52 -3.25 11.58
CA PRO A 72 -13.89 -3.73 10.35
C PRO A 72 -14.68 -4.91 9.78
N PRO A 73 -14.59 -5.15 8.45
CA PRO A 73 -15.21 -6.30 7.82
C PRO A 73 -14.73 -7.59 8.51
N LYS A 74 -15.65 -8.55 8.68
CA LYS A 74 -15.32 -9.83 9.29
C LYS A 74 -14.38 -10.62 8.37
N PRO A 75 -13.20 -11.08 8.83
CA PRO A 75 -12.34 -11.96 8.04
C PRO A 75 -12.99 -13.31 7.75
N ASP A 76 -12.69 -13.88 6.59
CA ASP A 76 -13.09 -15.25 6.23
C ASP A 76 -12.40 -16.27 7.15
N LYS A 77 -11.15 -15.97 7.53
CA LYS A 77 -10.38 -16.75 8.50
C LYS A 77 -9.47 -15.87 9.33
N LEU A 78 -9.14 -16.36 10.54
CA LEU A 78 -8.09 -15.82 11.39
C LEU A 78 -6.96 -16.83 11.54
N ILE A 79 -5.72 -16.39 11.32
CA ILE A 79 -4.51 -17.19 11.58
C ILE A 79 -3.71 -16.47 12.65
N LYS A 80 -3.76 -16.95 13.91
CA LYS A 80 -3.09 -16.29 15.05
C LYS A 80 -3.45 -14.78 15.15
N GLY A 81 -4.70 -14.44 14.89
CA GLY A 81 -5.20 -13.06 14.88
C GLY A 81 -4.99 -12.28 13.57
N ILE A 82 -4.19 -12.82 12.63
CA ILE A 82 -4.01 -12.26 11.29
C ILE A 82 -5.31 -12.42 10.50
N LYS A 83 -5.77 -11.32 9.90
CA LYS A 83 -6.97 -11.30 9.06
C LYS A 83 -6.69 -11.92 7.69
N VAL A 84 -7.52 -12.86 7.28
CA VAL A 84 -7.49 -13.48 5.96
C VAL A 84 -8.83 -13.21 5.29
N TYR A 85 -8.79 -12.55 4.12
CA TYR A 85 -9.94 -12.32 3.27
C TYR A 85 -9.75 -13.00 1.91
N ASP A 86 -10.84 -13.18 1.17
CA ASP A 86 -10.79 -13.29 -0.28
C ASP A 86 -10.38 -11.96 -0.95
N GLU A 87 -10.14 -11.97 -2.26
CA GLU A 87 -9.67 -10.78 -2.99
C GLU A 87 -10.65 -9.59 -2.88
N LYS A 88 -11.96 -9.85 -2.84
CA LYS A 88 -12.96 -8.78 -2.70
C LYS A 88 -12.88 -8.14 -1.32
N GLY A 89 -12.76 -8.96 -0.28
CA GLY A 89 -12.56 -8.51 1.09
C GLY A 89 -11.22 -7.80 1.27
N ASP A 90 -10.16 -8.24 0.60
CA ASP A 90 -8.87 -7.55 0.59
C ASP A 90 -8.95 -6.17 -0.07
N LYS A 91 -9.62 -6.03 -1.23
CA LYS A 91 -9.85 -4.72 -1.85
C LYS A 91 -10.57 -3.78 -0.88
N LEU A 92 -11.68 -4.23 -0.30
CA LEU A 92 -12.45 -3.45 0.67
C LEU A 92 -11.61 -3.07 1.90
N MET A 93 -10.89 -4.04 2.47
CA MET A 93 -10.10 -3.80 3.67
C MET A 93 -8.90 -2.89 3.39
N SER A 94 -8.28 -2.98 2.20
CA SER A 94 -7.21 -2.06 1.80
C SER A 94 -7.71 -0.61 1.75
N LYS A 95 -8.93 -0.36 1.23
CA LYS A 95 -9.57 0.97 1.22
C LYS A 95 -9.80 1.48 2.64
N ILE A 96 -10.37 0.65 3.51
CA ILE A 96 -10.63 0.99 4.91
C ILE A 96 -9.33 1.32 5.65
N MET A 97 -8.26 0.53 5.44
CA MET A 97 -6.96 0.78 6.07
C MET A 97 -6.31 2.07 5.55
N ALA A 98 -6.40 2.35 4.24
CA ALA A 98 -5.92 3.60 3.64
C ALA A 98 -6.67 4.82 4.21
N GLN A 99 -8.00 4.75 4.29
CA GLN A 99 -8.79 5.86 4.84
C GLN A 99 -8.50 6.07 6.33
N ALA A 100 -8.42 4.98 7.10
CA ALA A 100 -8.13 5.07 8.53
C ALA A 100 -6.75 5.68 8.82
N VAL A 101 -5.71 5.31 8.05
CA VAL A 101 -4.38 5.93 8.24
C VAL A 101 -4.34 7.37 7.74
N LYS A 102 -5.14 7.73 6.71
CA LYS A 102 -5.32 9.12 6.30
C LYS A 102 -5.87 9.96 7.43
N ASP A 103 -6.98 9.53 8.01
CA ASP A 103 -7.67 10.24 9.10
C ASP A 103 -6.80 10.32 10.37
N LEU A 104 -6.06 9.26 10.68
CA LEU A 104 -5.17 9.19 11.84
C LEU A 104 -3.98 10.16 11.74
N SER A 105 -3.45 10.36 10.54
CA SER A 105 -2.17 11.05 10.32
C SER A 105 -2.28 12.43 9.68
N ASP A 106 -3.47 12.80 9.18
CA ASP A 106 -3.69 14.04 8.43
C ASP A 106 -2.67 14.20 7.29
N CYS A 107 -2.49 13.13 6.52
CA CYS A 107 -1.55 13.05 5.40
C CYS A 107 -2.24 13.31 4.06
N ASP A 108 -1.47 13.78 3.08
CA ASP A 108 -1.97 14.08 1.74
C ASP A 108 -2.26 12.79 0.95
N ILE A 109 -1.36 11.80 1.07
CA ILE A 109 -1.46 10.50 0.39
C ILE A 109 -1.42 9.36 1.41
N ALA A 110 -2.46 8.54 1.43
CA ALA A 110 -2.56 7.40 2.33
C ALA A 110 -2.59 6.08 1.56
N ILE A 111 -1.91 5.06 2.09
CA ILE A 111 -1.76 3.75 1.44
C ILE A 111 -2.24 2.65 2.37
N GLY A 112 -3.07 1.75 1.86
CA GLY A 112 -3.54 0.56 2.54
C GLY A 112 -3.21 -0.71 1.75
N THR A 113 -2.62 -1.72 2.39
CA THR A 113 -2.34 -3.02 1.74
C THR A 113 -2.79 -4.20 2.60
N THR A 114 -3.45 -5.18 1.97
CA THR A 114 -3.85 -6.45 2.61
C THR A 114 -3.88 -7.58 1.59
N ALA A 115 -3.53 -8.79 2.00
CA ALA A 115 -3.63 -9.95 1.13
C ALA A 115 -3.83 -11.25 1.93
N GLY A 116 -5.00 -11.88 1.78
CA GLY A 116 -5.31 -13.21 2.23
C GLY A 116 -5.18 -14.21 1.08
N ILE A 117 -6.31 -14.56 0.46
CA ILE A 117 -6.43 -15.53 -0.64
C ILE A 117 -6.78 -14.77 -1.93
N GLY A 118 -5.87 -14.83 -2.90
CA GLY A 118 -6.01 -14.06 -4.15
C GLY A 118 -4.79 -13.21 -4.45
N HIS A 119 -5.01 -12.14 -5.21
CA HIS A 119 -3.99 -11.16 -5.58
C HIS A 119 -3.87 -10.01 -4.57
N GLY A 120 -4.60 -10.09 -3.45
CA GLY A 120 -4.64 -9.03 -2.43
C GLY A 120 -5.33 -7.75 -2.90
N GLY A 121 -5.23 -6.72 -2.07
CA GLY A 121 -5.78 -5.39 -2.28
C GLY A 121 -4.77 -4.32 -1.90
N ILE A 122 -4.63 -3.36 -2.79
CA ILE A 122 -3.82 -2.15 -2.62
C ILE A 122 -4.75 -0.98 -2.84
N SER A 123 -4.78 -0.02 -1.93
CA SER A 123 -5.51 1.22 -2.10
C SER A 123 -4.64 2.43 -1.79
N ILE A 124 -4.75 3.46 -2.63
CA ILE A 124 -4.10 4.76 -2.48
C ILE A 124 -5.20 5.81 -2.46
N ILE A 125 -5.22 6.63 -1.40
CA ILE A 125 -6.20 7.70 -1.23
C ILE A 125 -5.46 9.04 -1.18
N THR A 126 -5.78 9.91 -2.13
CA THR A 126 -5.38 11.33 -2.13
C THR A 126 -6.60 12.21 -1.84
N ASP A 127 -6.45 13.52 -1.97
CA ASP A 127 -7.60 14.45 -1.89
C ASP A 127 -8.46 14.42 -3.16
N GLU A 128 -7.88 14.02 -4.28
CA GLU A 128 -8.52 14.05 -5.60
C GLU A 128 -8.97 12.67 -6.08
N HIS A 129 -8.30 11.61 -5.63
CA HIS A 129 -8.47 10.27 -6.18
C HIS A 129 -8.48 9.20 -5.08
N GLU A 130 -9.31 8.18 -5.26
CA GLU A 130 -9.20 6.88 -4.62
C GLU A 130 -8.86 5.85 -5.69
N ILE A 131 -7.71 5.21 -5.56
CA ILE A 131 -7.21 4.21 -6.51
C ILE A 131 -7.14 2.87 -5.79
N THR A 132 -7.75 1.84 -6.37
CA THR A 132 -7.68 0.47 -5.83
C THR A 132 -7.27 -0.52 -6.91
N THR A 133 -6.36 -1.43 -6.55
CA THR A 133 -5.83 -2.44 -7.45
C THR A 133 -5.41 -3.70 -6.70
N THR A 134 -4.88 -4.67 -7.43
CA THR A 134 -4.31 -5.93 -6.92
C THR A 134 -2.88 -6.11 -7.42
N THR A 135 -2.18 -7.09 -6.86
CA THR A 135 -0.95 -7.62 -7.47
C THR A 135 -1.28 -8.44 -8.72
N ARG A 136 -0.24 -8.92 -9.42
CA ARG A 136 -0.33 -9.92 -10.50
C ARG A 136 -0.13 -11.35 -10.02
N VAL A 137 0.24 -11.53 -8.74
CA VAL A 137 0.63 -12.83 -8.18
C VAL A 137 -0.48 -13.33 -7.25
N TYR A 138 -1.13 -14.42 -7.65
CA TYR A 138 -2.07 -15.13 -6.79
C TYR A 138 -1.31 -15.88 -5.69
N ALA A 139 -1.74 -15.76 -4.44
CA ALA A 139 -1.25 -16.61 -3.36
C ALA A 139 -2.35 -16.89 -2.31
N ASN A 140 -2.11 -17.91 -1.49
CA ASN A 140 -2.99 -18.28 -0.38
C ASN A 140 -2.23 -18.18 0.95
N LEU A 141 -2.56 -17.19 1.78
CA LEU A 141 -1.93 -17.00 3.10
C LEU A 141 -2.19 -18.17 4.07
N CYS A 142 -3.16 -19.03 3.79
CA CYS A 142 -3.42 -20.23 4.61
C CYS A 142 -2.46 -21.39 4.33
N GLU A 143 -1.69 -21.32 3.26
CA GLU A 143 -0.77 -22.37 2.83
C GLU A 143 0.67 -22.02 3.19
N ASN A 144 1.48 -23.03 3.46
CA ASN A 144 2.92 -22.84 3.71
C ASN A 144 3.65 -22.69 2.37
N ASN A 145 3.49 -21.55 1.72
CA ASN A 145 4.10 -21.23 0.43
C ASN A 145 4.84 -19.88 0.49
N SER A 146 5.93 -19.85 1.26
CA SER A 146 6.70 -18.63 1.52
C SER A 146 7.23 -17.96 0.25
N GLU A 147 7.58 -18.73 -0.78
CA GLU A 147 8.13 -18.20 -2.03
C GLU A 147 7.08 -17.40 -2.80
N THR A 148 5.91 -17.98 -3.08
CA THR A 148 4.83 -17.24 -3.77
C THR A 148 4.26 -16.10 -2.91
N LEU A 149 4.23 -16.25 -1.58
CA LEU A 149 3.87 -15.14 -0.67
C LEU A 149 4.86 -13.98 -0.76
N PHE A 150 6.15 -14.28 -0.88
CA PHE A 150 7.20 -13.29 -1.07
C PHE A 150 7.08 -12.63 -2.45
N GLU A 151 6.92 -13.39 -3.52
CA GLU A 151 6.69 -12.84 -4.87
C GLU A 151 5.48 -11.90 -4.92
N ARG A 152 4.38 -12.27 -4.25
CA ARG A 152 3.20 -11.41 -4.12
C ARG A 152 3.52 -10.12 -3.38
N SER A 153 4.28 -10.19 -2.28
CA SER A 153 4.75 -9.00 -1.56
C SER A 153 5.61 -8.10 -2.44
N GLU A 154 6.57 -8.66 -3.16
CA GLU A 154 7.47 -7.90 -4.04
C GLU A 154 6.70 -7.19 -5.15
N ASP A 155 5.77 -7.89 -5.81
CA ASP A 155 4.93 -7.29 -6.86
C ASP A 155 4.04 -6.18 -6.28
N GLY A 156 3.46 -6.37 -5.10
CA GLY A 156 2.64 -5.35 -4.44
C GLY A 156 3.42 -4.11 -4.03
N ILE A 157 4.66 -4.26 -3.55
CA ILE A 157 5.55 -3.13 -3.23
C ILE A 157 5.86 -2.35 -4.52
N LYS A 158 6.35 -3.04 -5.57
CA LYS A 158 6.72 -2.42 -6.84
C LYS A 158 5.54 -1.67 -7.46
N LYS A 159 4.38 -2.32 -7.56
CA LYS A 159 3.18 -1.71 -8.13
C LYS A 159 2.72 -0.49 -7.33
N THR A 160 2.77 -0.56 -6.00
CA THR A 160 2.38 0.58 -5.17
C THR A 160 3.33 1.76 -5.35
N LEU A 161 4.64 1.52 -5.37
CA LEU A 161 5.64 2.58 -5.58
C LEU A 161 5.52 3.19 -6.98
N GLU A 162 5.32 2.38 -8.02
CA GLU A 162 5.04 2.84 -9.38
C GLU A 162 3.85 3.81 -9.42
N LEU A 163 2.73 3.43 -8.80
CA LEU A 163 1.54 4.28 -8.72
C LEU A 163 1.81 5.60 -8.01
N ILE A 164 2.53 5.57 -6.88
CA ILE A 164 2.88 6.79 -6.14
C ILE A 164 3.75 7.71 -6.99
N LEU A 165 4.77 7.18 -7.66
CA LEU A 165 5.65 7.96 -8.52
C LEU A 165 4.87 8.57 -9.71
N LEU A 166 3.90 7.85 -10.28
CA LEU A 166 3.02 8.38 -11.33
C LEU A 166 2.10 9.49 -10.80
N ILE A 167 1.50 9.31 -9.63
CA ILE A 167 0.64 10.32 -8.98
C ILE A 167 1.44 11.61 -8.72
N LEU A 168 2.61 11.51 -8.10
CA LEU A 168 3.45 12.66 -7.77
C LEU A 168 3.91 13.46 -9.01
N ASN A 169 3.98 12.79 -10.17
CA ASN A 169 4.34 13.42 -11.44
C ASN A 169 3.13 13.78 -12.32
N ASN A 170 1.92 13.77 -11.76
CA ASN A 170 0.66 14.10 -12.47
C ASN A 170 0.41 13.24 -13.72
N LYS A 171 0.79 11.96 -13.68
CA LYS A 171 0.63 10.99 -14.79
C LYS A 171 -0.51 10.01 -14.55
N ILE A 172 -1.69 10.54 -14.21
CA ILE A 172 -2.90 9.74 -13.94
C ILE A 172 -3.38 8.98 -15.19
N ASP A 173 -3.19 9.56 -16.38
CA ASP A 173 -3.45 8.94 -17.68
C ASP A 173 -2.74 7.59 -17.85
N LYS A 174 -1.51 7.48 -17.34
CA LYS A 174 -0.77 6.21 -17.35
C LYS A 174 -1.38 5.19 -16.40
N ILE A 175 -1.88 5.65 -15.25
CA ILE A 175 -2.52 4.78 -14.25
C ILE A 175 -3.82 4.18 -14.82
N GLU A 176 -4.61 4.97 -15.54
CA GLU A 176 -5.85 4.51 -16.20
C GLU A 176 -5.60 3.38 -17.23
N SER A 177 -4.38 3.30 -17.77
CA SER A 177 -4.00 2.24 -18.71
C SER A 177 -3.57 0.92 -18.06
N LEU A 178 -3.42 0.89 -16.72
CA LEU A 178 -2.98 -0.30 -16.00
C LEU A 178 -4.12 -1.31 -15.82
N GLU A 179 -3.76 -2.59 -15.88
CA GLU A 179 -4.73 -3.66 -15.63
C GLU A 179 -5.17 -3.73 -14.16
N ASN A 180 -6.43 -4.13 -13.97
CA ASN A 180 -7.04 -4.36 -12.66
C ASN A 180 -7.00 -3.13 -11.75
N ILE A 181 -7.27 -1.94 -12.30
CA ILE A 181 -7.31 -0.69 -11.56
C ILE A 181 -8.74 -0.13 -11.52
N GLU A 182 -9.13 0.35 -10.36
CA GLU A 182 -10.35 1.13 -10.14
C GLU A 182 -9.90 2.52 -9.69
N ILE A 183 -10.38 3.57 -10.35
CA ILE A 183 -10.10 4.97 -9.98
C ILE A 183 -11.43 5.68 -9.77
N ILE A 184 -11.59 6.29 -8.60
CA ILE A 184 -12.73 7.12 -8.24
C ILE A 184 -12.20 8.54 -8.02
N LYS A 185 -12.78 9.51 -8.72
CA LYS A 185 -12.49 10.94 -8.49
C LYS A 185 -13.33 11.45 -7.32
N LYS A 186 -12.70 12.16 -6.39
CA LYS A 186 -13.35 12.79 -5.23
C LYS A 186 -13.83 14.21 -5.52
#